data_AF-A0A3Q2W8Z9-F1
#
_entry.id   AF-A0A3Q2W8Z9-F1
#
_cell.length_a   1.000
_cell.length_b   1.000
_cell.length_c   1.000
_cell.angle_alpha   90.00
_cell.angle_beta   90.00
_cell.angle_gamma   90.00
#
_symmetry.space_group_name_H-M   'P 1'
#
loop_
_entity.id
_entity.type
_entity.pdbx_description
1 polymer ?
#
loop_
_entity_poly.entity_id
_entity_poly.type
_entity_poly.pdbx_seq_one_letter_code
_entity_poly.pdbx_strand_id
1 'polypeptide(L)'
;ILFQYLLTSQGSMYELKPLFMSADSGGMSGSADSGHTFTPSDTQSEDQIPVMEEEDWSEGTEGRDCVVCQNAAVNRVLLPCRHACMCDSCVSFFQHCPICRAFVQESFALTQSNDCQ
;
A
#
# COMPACT_ATOMS: atom_id res chain seq x y z
N ILE A 1 23.56 -1.72 -0.67
CA ILE A 1 22.72 -2.88 -0.26
C ILE A 1 22.88 -3.02 1.24
N LEU A 2 21.88 -2.64 2.03
CA LEU A 2 21.90 -2.87 3.49
C LEU A 2 21.54 -4.34 3.74
N PHE A 3 22.41 -5.09 4.43
CA PHE A 3 22.09 -6.42 4.92
C PHE A 3 21.27 -6.28 6.21
N GLN A 4 20.13 -6.98 6.30
CA GLN A 4 19.30 -6.99 7.49
C GLN A 4 19.47 -8.33 8.23
N TYR A 5 19.67 -8.27 9.54
CA TYR A 5 19.92 -9.46 10.38
C TYR A 5 18.84 -9.58 11.47
N LEU A 6 18.47 -10.82 11.80
CA LEU A 6 17.59 -11.17 12.90
C LEU A 6 18.39 -11.81 14.03
N LEU A 7 18.31 -11.24 15.24
CA LEU A 7 18.86 -11.82 16.45
C LEU A 7 17.76 -12.49 17.27
N THR A 8 17.94 -13.78 17.57
CA THR A 8 17.00 -14.55 18.40
C THR A 8 17.30 -14.38 19.89
N SER A 9 16.33 -14.66 20.77
CA SER A 9 16.53 -14.64 22.23
C SER A 9 17.56 -15.67 22.73
N GLN A 10 17.88 -16.65 21.89
CA GLN A 10 18.92 -17.66 22.13
C GLN A 10 20.31 -17.21 21.66
N GLY A 11 20.44 -15.97 21.14
CA GLY A 11 21.70 -15.38 20.69
C GLY A 11 22.11 -15.78 19.26
N SER A 12 21.31 -16.57 18.55
CA SER A 12 21.61 -16.92 17.15
C SER A 12 21.23 -15.77 16.22
N MET A 13 22.15 -15.41 15.30
CA MET A 13 21.95 -14.42 14.25
C MET A 13 21.66 -15.09 12.91
N TYR A 14 20.66 -14.58 12.18
CA TYR A 14 20.29 -15.04 10.84
C TYR A 14 20.25 -13.88 9.86
N GLU A 15 20.81 -14.05 8.67
CA GLU A 15 20.69 -13.09 7.58
C GLU A 15 19.29 -13.17 6.96
N LEU A 16 18.58 -12.04 6.92
CA LEU A 16 17.28 -11.97 6.29
C LEU A 16 17.43 -11.86 4.79
N LYS A 17 16.84 -12.82 4.08
CA LYS A 17 16.75 -12.76 2.61
C LYS A 17 15.88 -11.56 2.23
N PRO A 18 16.36 -10.68 1.35
CA PRO A 18 15.53 -9.62 0.79
C PRO A 18 14.33 -10.28 0.09
N LEU A 19 13.13 -10.02 0.58
CA LEU A 19 11.91 -10.38 -0.14
C LEU A 19 11.78 -9.34 -1.26
N PHE A 20 12.46 -9.58 -2.38
CA PHE A 20 12.21 -8.79 -3.58
C PHE A 20 10.80 -9.13 -4.07
N MET A 21 9.87 -8.20 -3.90
CA MET A 21 8.63 -8.19 -4.68
C MET A 21 8.77 -7.05 -5.68
N SER A 22 9.56 -7.27 -6.72
CA SER A 22 9.61 -6.36 -7.86
C SER A 22 8.74 -6.95 -8.97
N ALA A 23 7.63 -6.27 -9.26
CA ALA A 23 7.08 -6.29 -10.59
C ALA A 23 8.03 -5.47 -11.48
N ASP A 24 8.99 -6.13 -12.10
CA ASP A 24 9.37 -5.82 -13.47
C ASP A 24 10.00 -7.07 -14.11
N SER A 25 9.42 -7.45 -15.23
CA SER A 25 9.80 -8.58 -16.06
C SER A 25 11.00 -8.20 -16.91
N GLY A 26 12.18 -8.71 -16.52
CA GLY A 26 13.39 -8.51 -17.32
C GLY A 26 14.59 -9.28 -16.78
N GLY A 27 14.50 -10.61 -16.67
CA GLY A 27 15.62 -11.47 -16.31
C GLY A 27 15.91 -12.49 -17.39
N MET A 28 16.87 -12.20 -18.29
CA MET A 28 17.53 -13.22 -19.10
C MET A 28 18.67 -13.85 -18.30
N SER A 29 18.70 -15.17 -18.36
CA SER A 29 19.70 -16.09 -17.81
C SER A 29 21.13 -15.76 -18.24
N GLY A 30 22.08 -15.96 -17.34
CA GLY A 30 23.49 -15.69 -17.59
C GLY A 30 24.16 -16.60 -18.62
N SER A 31 25.23 -16.09 -19.23
CA SER A 31 26.49 -16.78 -19.54
C SER A 31 27.48 -15.78 -20.15
N ALA A 32 28.77 -16.00 -19.92
CA ALA A 32 29.89 -15.16 -20.34
C ALA A 32 30.05 -15.06 -21.87
N ASP A 33 30.39 -13.88 -22.39
CA ASP A 33 31.51 -13.60 -23.32
C ASP A 33 31.45 -12.13 -23.80
N SER A 34 32.57 -11.69 -24.36
CA SER A 34 33.14 -10.36 -24.55
C SER A 34 32.56 -9.55 -25.71
N GLY A 35 32.54 -8.21 -25.57
CA GLY A 35 32.77 -7.29 -26.70
C GLY A 35 31.68 -6.23 -27.01
N HIS A 36 32.16 -4.97 -27.07
CA HIS A 36 31.63 -3.81 -27.82
C HIS A 36 30.45 -2.96 -27.28
N THR A 37 30.83 -1.85 -26.64
CA THR A 37 30.51 -0.43 -26.96
C THR A 37 29.21 -0.13 -27.71
N PHE A 38 28.34 0.71 -27.14
CA PHE A 38 27.92 2.05 -27.66
C PHE A 38 27.12 2.81 -26.58
N THR A 39 27.63 3.98 -26.18
CA THR A 39 26.93 5.07 -25.45
C THR A 39 26.39 6.09 -26.47
N PRO A 40 25.85 7.26 -26.06
CA PRO A 40 24.56 7.59 -25.44
C PRO A 40 23.71 8.50 -26.36
N SER A 41 22.46 8.86 -26.02
CA SER A 41 21.81 10.06 -26.60
C SER A 41 20.69 10.60 -25.70
N ASP A 42 20.98 11.74 -25.09
CA ASP A 42 20.04 12.70 -24.50
C ASP A 42 19.09 13.28 -25.56
N THR A 43 17.86 13.62 -25.18
CA THR A 43 17.09 14.68 -25.85
C THR A 43 16.20 15.40 -24.83
N GLN A 44 16.53 16.65 -24.58
CA GLN A 44 15.76 17.65 -23.84
C GLN A 44 14.57 18.14 -24.67
N SER A 45 13.46 18.45 -24.01
CA SER A 45 12.58 19.56 -24.42
C SER A 45 11.67 19.94 -23.26
N GLU A 46 11.88 21.16 -22.77
CA GLU A 46 11.01 21.89 -21.87
C GLU A 46 9.79 22.39 -22.65
N ASP A 47 8.59 22.32 -22.06
CA ASP A 47 7.51 23.25 -22.37
C ASP A 47 6.55 23.35 -21.17
N GLN A 48 6.06 24.57 -20.94
CA GLN A 48 5.52 25.07 -19.68
C GLN A 48 3.98 25.23 -19.67
N ILE A 49 3.41 25.26 -18.45
CA ILE A 49 2.18 25.98 -17.98
C ILE A 49 0.80 25.33 -18.31
N PRO A 50 -0.30 25.43 -17.51
CA PRO A 50 -0.59 26.19 -16.26
C PRO A 50 -1.24 25.43 -15.07
N VAL A 51 -1.15 26.06 -13.89
CA VAL A 51 -2.15 26.22 -12.80
C VAL A 51 -3.05 25.02 -12.43
N MET A 52 -2.89 24.52 -11.20
CA MET A 52 -4.03 24.03 -10.44
C MET A 52 -3.82 24.32 -8.95
N GLU A 53 -4.58 25.30 -8.50
CA GLU A 53 -5.28 25.39 -7.21
C GLU A 53 -4.59 24.73 -6.01
N GLU A 54 -4.20 25.56 -5.04
CA GLU A 54 -3.82 25.12 -3.70
C GLU A 54 -5.03 24.43 -3.07
N GLU A 55 -5.13 23.12 -3.27
CA GLU A 55 -6.09 22.28 -2.56
C GLU A 55 -5.74 22.37 -1.09
N ASP A 56 -6.63 23.06 -0.37
CA ASP A 56 -6.78 23.05 1.08
C ASP A 56 -6.67 21.60 1.56
N TRP A 57 -5.48 21.20 2.03
CA TRP A 57 -5.30 19.97 2.79
C TRP A 57 -5.97 20.18 4.13
N SER A 58 -7.31 20.12 4.13
CA SER A 58 -8.10 20.11 5.34
C SER A 58 -7.58 18.92 6.16
N GLU A 59 -6.82 19.22 7.21
CA GLU A 59 -6.44 18.29 8.28
C GLU A 59 -7.72 17.83 9.00
N GLY A 60 -8.52 17.02 8.29
CA GLY A 60 -9.82 16.55 8.72
C GLY A 60 -9.70 15.11 9.16
N THR A 61 -9.34 14.91 10.43
CA THR A 61 -9.47 13.62 11.16
C THR A 61 -8.92 12.42 10.38
N GLU A 62 -7.63 12.11 10.56
CA GLU A 62 -6.90 11.02 9.89
C GLU A 62 -7.45 9.60 10.21
N GLY A 63 -8.68 9.31 9.83
CA GLY A 63 -9.18 7.96 9.67
C GLY A 63 -8.46 7.32 8.49
N ARG A 64 -8.12 6.03 8.60
CA ARG A 64 -7.59 5.27 7.45
C ARG A 64 -8.58 5.32 6.29
N ASP A 65 -8.11 5.46 5.06
CA ASP A 65 -8.97 5.41 3.88
C ASP A 65 -9.49 4.00 3.59
N CYS A 66 -10.69 3.93 3.02
CA CYS A 66 -11.26 2.68 2.55
C CYS A 66 -10.33 2.03 1.50
N VAL A 67 -9.94 0.78 1.74
CA VAL A 67 -9.01 0.06 0.86
C VAL A 67 -9.60 -0.27 -0.53
N VAL A 68 -10.91 -0.10 -0.70
CA VAL A 68 -11.62 -0.41 -1.94
C VAL A 68 -11.72 0.83 -2.83
N CYS A 69 -12.32 1.92 -2.33
CA CYS A 69 -12.55 3.12 -3.15
C CYS A 69 -11.46 4.19 -3.00
N GLN A 70 -10.71 4.20 -1.90
CA GLN A 70 -9.71 5.23 -1.58
C GLN A 70 -10.25 6.67 -1.65
N ASN A 71 -11.57 6.86 -1.52
CA ASN A 71 -12.26 8.15 -1.63
C ASN A 71 -12.96 8.55 -0.32
N ALA A 72 -13.13 7.61 0.60
CA ALA A 72 -13.84 7.84 1.86
C ALA A 72 -13.10 7.13 3.00
N ALA A 73 -13.15 7.72 4.19
CA ALA A 73 -12.60 7.12 5.39
C ALA A 73 -13.28 5.79 5.72
N VAL A 74 -12.52 4.89 6.35
CA VAL A 74 -13.05 3.66 6.95
C VAL A 74 -14.02 4.02 8.05
N ASN A 75 -15.23 3.47 7.97
CA ASN A 75 -16.26 3.66 8.99
C ASN A 75 -17.05 2.39 9.31
N ARG A 76 -16.65 1.22 8.79
CA ARG A 76 -17.27 -0.08 9.08
C ARG A 76 -16.28 -1.08 9.67
N VAL A 77 -16.75 -1.85 10.64
CA VAL A 77 -16.07 -3.06 11.16
C VAL A 77 -16.79 -4.30 10.65
N LEU A 78 -16.04 -5.28 10.15
CA LEU A 78 -16.58 -6.52 9.61
C LEU A 78 -16.54 -7.64 10.65
N LEU A 79 -17.65 -8.36 10.85
CA LEU A 79 -17.73 -9.51 11.75
C LEU A 79 -17.73 -10.82 10.96
N PRO A 80 -17.07 -11.88 11.47
CA PRO A 80 -16.44 -11.99 12.80
C PRO A 80 -14.97 -11.52 12.86
N CYS A 81 -14.36 -11.13 11.74
CA CYS A 81 -12.91 -10.93 11.66
C CYS A 81 -12.38 -9.62 12.25
N ARG A 82 -13.26 -8.67 12.57
CA ARG A 82 -13.00 -7.36 13.19
C ARG A 82 -12.10 -6.41 12.40
N HIS A 83 -11.87 -6.66 11.11
CA HIS A 83 -11.16 -5.70 10.27
C HIS A 83 -12.02 -4.47 9.99
N ALA A 84 -11.42 -3.29 10.15
CA ALA A 84 -11.96 -2.02 9.73
C ALA A 84 -11.19 -1.53 8.51
N CYS A 85 -11.71 -1.80 7.32
CA CYS A 85 -11.02 -1.50 6.06
C CYS A 85 -11.95 -0.94 4.96
N MET A 86 -13.25 -0.84 5.23
CA MET A 86 -14.24 -0.40 4.24
C MET A 86 -15.07 0.78 4.77
N CYS A 87 -15.54 1.60 3.84
CA CYS A 87 -16.58 2.60 4.08
C CYS A 87 -17.99 2.00 3.88
N ASP A 88 -19.02 2.76 4.26
CA ASP A 88 -20.44 2.42 4.13
C ASP A 88 -20.88 2.05 2.72
N SER A 89 -20.39 2.78 1.72
CA SER A 89 -20.78 2.54 0.32
C SER A 89 -20.13 1.28 -0.22
N CYS A 90 -18.92 0.95 0.20
CA CYS A 90 -18.22 -0.25 -0.29
C CYS A 90 -18.72 -1.53 0.39
N VAL A 91 -19.07 -1.51 1.69
CA VAL A 91 -19.36 -2.75 2.43
C VAL A 91 -20.51 -3.57 1.83
N SER A 92 -21.51 -2.93 1.20
CA SER A 92 -22.65 -3.62 0.59
C SER A 92 -22.31 -4.47 -0.63
N PHE A 93 -21.14 -4.26 -1.25
CA PHE A 93 -20.72 -4.98 -2.45
C PHE A 93 -19.80 -6.17 -2.16
N PHE A 94 -19.41 -6.39 -0.90
CA PHE A 94 -18.41 -7.40 -0.53
C PHE A 94 -18.97 -8.40 0.48
N GLN A 95 -18.88 -9.68 0.13
CA GLN A 95 -19.23 -10.79 1.04
C GLN A 95 -18.03 -11.33 1.83
N HIS A 96 -16.81 -10.92 1.49
CA HIS A 96 -15.58 -11.36 2.15
C HIS A 96 -14.72 -10.15 2.52
N CYS A 97 -14.04 -10.21 3.66
CA CYS A 97 -13.12 -9.17 4.10
C CYS A 97 -11.93 -9.04 3.14
N PRO A 98 -11.62 -7.83 2.61
CA PRO A 98 -10.47 -7.61 1.74
C PRO A 98 -9.11 -7.98 2.36
N ILE A 99 -9.00 -7.95 3.69
CA ILE A 99 -7.74 -8.18 4.41
C ILE A 99 -7.50 -9.68 4.64
N CYS A 100 -8.47 -10.37 5.24
CA CYS A 100 -8.28 -11.75 5.71
C CYS A 100 -9.15 -12.77 4.98
N ARG A 101 -9.95 -12.34 4.00
CA ARG A 101 -10.83 -13.19 3.18
C ARG A 101 -11.90 -13.98 3.95
N ALA A 102 -12.11 -13.68 5.23
CA ALA A 102 -13.20 -14.28 6.00
C ALA A 102 -14.56 -13.80 5.46
N PHE A 103 -15.57 -14.68 5.45
CA PHE A 103 -16.93 -14.32 5.10
C PHE A 103 -17.49 -13.28 6.09
N VAL A 104 -18.10 -12.23 5.57
CA VAL A 104 -18.69 -11.14 6.35
C VAL A 104 -20.12 -11.53 6.71
N GLN A 105 -20.37 -11.75 7.99
CA GLN A 105 -21.71 -12.08 8.49
C GLN A 105 -22.50 -10.81 8.80
N GLU A 106 -21.85 -9.85 9.45
CA GLU A 106 -22.46 -8.59 9.87
C GLU A 106 -21.42 -7.47 9.81
N SER A 107 -21.88 -6.21 9.80
CA SER A 107 -21.01 -5.05 9.97
C SER A 107 -21.70 -3.97 10.78
N PHE A 108 -20.92 -3.19 11.52
CA PHE A 108 -21.42 -2.05 12.30
C PHE A 108 -20.54 -0.82 12.06
N ALA A 109 -21.13 0.36 12.29
CA ALA A 109 -20.46 1.63 12.08
C ALA A 109 -19.46 1.91 13.22
N LEU A 110 -18.29 2.42 12.87
CA LEU A 110 -17.35 3.01 13.82
C LEU A 110 -17.89 4.37 14.26
N THR A 111 -18.31 4.48 15.51
CA THR A 111 -18.57 5.79 16.13
C THR A 111 -17.21 6.42 16.47
N GLN A 112 -16.86 7.55 15.88
CA GLN A 112 -15.70 8.32 16.32
C GLN A 112 -16.06 9.04 17.63
N SER A 113 -15.23 8.87 18.65
CA SER A 113 -15.45 9.34 20.03
C SER A 113 -15.28 10.86 20.21
N ASN A 114 -15.85 11.69 19.33
CA ASN A 114 -15.70 13.15 19.42
C ASN A 114 -16.90 13.85 20.08
N ASP A 115 -17.89 13.12 20.59
CA ASP A 115 -19.05 13.66 21.30
C ASP A 115 -18.92 13.49 22.83
N CYS A 116 -17.87 14.07 23.42
CA CYS A 116 -17.86 14.39 24.85
C CYS A 116 -17.64 15.91 24.96
N GLN A 117 -18.74 16.67 24.89
CA GLN A 117 -18.81 18.07 25.29
C GLN A 117 -19.29 18.17 26.74
#